data_AF-A0A3S3NZ52-F1
#
_entry.id   AF-A0A3S3NZ52-F1
#
_cell.length_a   1.000
_cell.length_b   1.000
_cell.length_c   1.000
_cell.angle_alpha   90.00
_cell.angle_beta   90.00
_cell.angle_gamma   90.00
#
_symmetry.space_group_name_H-M   'P 1'
#
loop_
_entity.id
_entity.type
_entity.pdbx_description
1 polymer ?
#
loop_
_entity_poly.entity_id
_entity_poly.type
_entity_poly.pdbx_seq_one_letter_code
_entity_poly.pdbx_strand_id
1 'polypeptide(L)' 'MHVKDDEIVVSGISGRYPESDNIEEFWHNLINGKEMYTADDRRWP' A
#
# COMPACT_ATOMS: atom_id res chain seq x y z
N MET A 1 27.27 25.82 9.93
CA MET A 1 26.59 24.59 9.46
C MET A 1 25.29 25.03 8.81
N HIS A 2 25.10 24.76 7.52
CA HIS A 2 23.80 24.92 6.88
C HIS A 2 23.02 23.64 7.15
N VAL A 3 22.01 23.71 8.02
CA VAL A 3 20.98 22.67 8.06
C VAL A 3 20.17 22.88 6.78
N LYS A 4 20.05 21.84 5.95
CA LYS A 4 19.11 21.85 4.83
C LYS A 4 17.72 21.69 5.45
N ASP A 5 17.11 22.82 5.84
CA ASP A 5 15.80 22.85 6.49
C ASP A 5 14.63 22.42 5.58
N ASP A 6 14.90 22.00 4.34
CA ASP A 6 13.91 21.63 3.32
C ASP A 6 13.89 20.13 2.96
N GLU A 7 14.56 19.26 3.73
CA GLU A 7 14.54 17.82 3.43
C GLU A 7 13.23 17.18 3.90
N ILE A 8 12.34 16.89 2.95
CA ILE A 8 11.12 16.11 3.19
C ILE A 8 11.47 14.63 3.22
N VAL A 9 11.07 13.96 4.30
CA VAL A 9 11.24 12.50 4.48
C VAL A 9 9.90 11.82 4.65
N VAL A 10 9.78 10.59 4.13
CA VAL A 10 8.68 9.69 4.47
C VAL A 10 9.08 8.91 5.70
N SER A 11 8.59 9.33 6.87
CA SER A 11 8.89 8.69 8.16
C SER A 11 8.02 7.48 8.47
N GLY A 12 6.96 7.25 7.70
CA GLY A 12 6.08 6.10 7.84
C GLY A 12 5.08 5.99 6.72
N ILE A 13 4.52 4.79 6.56
CA ILE A 13 3.47 4.48 5.60
C ILE A 13 2.51 3.47 6.24
N SER A 14 1.22 3.62 5.97
CA SER A 14 0.16 2.68 6.36
C SER A 14 -0.95 2.75 5.32
N GLY A 15 -1.78 1.71 5.24
CA GLY A 15 -2.91 1.71 4.31
C GLY A 15 -3.61 0.36 4.23
N ARG A 16 -4.84 0.38 3.69
CA ARG A 16 -5.57 -0.78 3.20
C ARG A 16 -5.57 -0.73 1.67
N TYR A 17 -5.31 -1.87 1.05
CA TYR A 17 -5.19 -2.02 -0.40
C TYR A 17 -6.15 -3.14 -0.86
N PRO A 18 -6.43 -3.26 -2.18
CA PRO A 18 -7.24 -4.37 -2.68
C PRO A 18 -6.68 -5.71 -2.20
N GLU A 19 -7.54 -6.57 -1.64
CA GLU A 19 -7.17 -7.86 -1.07
C GLU A 19 -6.06 -7.81 0.01
N SER A 20 -5.88 -6.68 0.72
CA SER A 20 -4.85 -6.53 1.77
C SER A 20 -5.27 -5.54 2.87
N ASP A 21 -5.33 -6.01 4.10
CA ASP A 21 -5.77 -5.22 5.25
C ASP A 21 -4.66 -4.37 5.88
N ASN A 22 -3.40 -4.62 5.51
CA ASN A 22 -2.21 -3.92 5.99
C ASN A 22 -1.07 -3.97 4.95
N ILE A 23 0.06 -3.32 5.25
CA ILE A 23 1.22 -3.24 4.35
C ILE A 23 1.93 -4.58 4.22
N GLU A 24 1.93 -5.39 5.27
CA GLU A 24 2.56 -6.70 5.28
C GLU A 24 1.86 -7.66 4.30
N GLU A 25 0.52 -7.69 4.31
CA GLU A 25 -0.29 -8.44 3.35
C GLU A 25 -0.12 -7.92 1.93
N PHE A 26 -0.10 -6.60 1.75
CA PHE A 26 0.11 -5.99 0.45
C PHE A 26 1.49 -6.37 -0.13
N TRP A 27 2.54 -6.29 0.69
CA TRP A 27 3.89 -6.72 0.30
C TRP A 27 3.93 -8.20 -0.08
N HIS A 28 3.29 -9.06 0.70
CA HIS A 28 3.20 -10.49 0.41
C HIS A 28 2.49 -10.75 -0.93
N ASN A 29 1.39 -10.07 -1.21
CA ASN A 29 0.68 -10.22 -2.48
C ASN A 29 1.52 -9.72 -3.66
N LEU A 30 2.23 -8.59 -3.51
CA LEU A 30 3.10 -8.03 -4.55
C LEU A 30 4.25 -8.96 -4.91
N ILE A 31 5.01 -9.44 -3.92
CA ILE A 31 6.21 -10.26 -4.17
C ILE A 31 5.87 -11.62 -4.77
N ASN A 32 4.66 -12.12 -4.52
CA ASN A 32 4.15 -13.36 -5.10
C ASN A 32 3.40 -13.14 -6.43
N GLY A 33 3.31 -11.90 -6.93
CA GLY A 33 2.62 -11.60 -8.19
C GLY A 33 1.12 -11.91 -8.17
N LYS A 34 0.48 -11.84 -7.00
CA LYS A 34 -0.94 -12.14 -6.86
C LYS A 34 -1.78 -11.06 -7.56
N GLU A 35 -2.74 -11.49 -8.37
CA GLU A 35 -3.75 -10.59 -8.91
C GLU A 35 -4.67 -10.07 -7.79
N MET A 36 -4.73 -8.76 -7.62
CA MET A 36 -5.54 -8.09 -6.58
C MET A 36 -6.67 -7.23 -7.17
N TYR A 37 -6.91 -7.30 -8.48
CA TYR A 37 -8.10 -6.72 -9.10
C TYR A 37 -9.22 -7.77 -9.13
N THR A 38 -10.47 -7.34 -9.05
CA THR A 38 -11.62 -8.23 -9.25
C THR A 38 -12.67 -7.59 -10.15
N ALA A 39 -13.50 -8.44 -10.74
CA ALA A 39 -14.64 -8.07 -11.58
C ALA A 39 -15.95 -8.70 -11.06
N ASP A 40 -16.00 -8.98 -9.76
CA ASP A 40 -17.14 -9.59 -9.08
C ASP A 40 -18.14 -8.54 -8.57
N ASP A 41 -19.33 -8.99 -8.19
CA ASP A 41 -20.44 -8.13 -7.78
C ASP A 41 -20.29 -7.61 -6.33
N ARG A 42 -19.07 -7.52 -5.78
CA ARG A 42 -18.81 -7.16 -4.38
C ARG A 42 -19.28 -5.75 -3.99
N ARG A 43 -19.51 -4.89 -4.98
CA ARG A 43 -19.91 -3.50 -4.76
C ARG A 43 -21.42 -3.30 -4.72
N TRP A 44 -22.19 -4.12 -5.43
CA TRP A 44 -23.62 -3.92 -5.66
C TRP A 44 -24.38 -5.24 -5.44
N PRO A 45 -25.56 -5.23 -4.78
CA PRO A 45 -26.40 -6.42 -4.65
C PRO A 45 -26.97 -6.95 -5.96
#